data_AF-A0A1F5DCK5-F1
#
_entry.id   AF-A0A1F5DCK5-F1
#
_cell.length_a   1.000
_cell.length_b   1.000
_cell.length_c   1.000
_cell.angle_alpha   90.00
_cell.angle_beta   90.00
_cell.angle_gamma   90.00
#
_symmetry.space_group_name_H-M   'P 1'
#
loop_
_entity.id
_entity.type
_entity.pdbx_description
1 polymer ?
#
loop_
_entity_poly.entity_id
_entity_poly.type
_entity_poly.pdbx_seq_one_letter_code
_entity_poly.pdbx_strand_id
1 'polypeptide(L)'
;MVDDVGIMGYGVCIPLERVATETIVRKREGRRKDIEELLSKIRNGLLLQYKSIANPSEDTTTLATEAVQNAITMSGIDPMKIGSVALGTESKPYAVGLAARHVASFVGVGENVFVADLEGACNAGMQAVNYVMSQIKAGIVDYGIAIGSDLSQAPVKDALEYSAGAGAAAFVLGKKNLVASIRDMAPYSTLSLDFWRRDEMLVPKHHGRTTVEVYTNAVIGAMEELLRRHPEMKISDFEHITFHQPSGYMPLKVCKALAQPKIEVGCDPNVRDRLKISKEDIETKVKPWLTVLETGNTYAASTPIAIATILDKAKAGDDILAVSYGSGAYTIATWLKVGKEINKKRKTVMGVQDYIRRRKEIDFKTYAAYLKERIGRKKIRLEYPRIVGYIEPIGKKSIDVIICSSCNRVYYPVRSRCLNFECTGNLDKITLPTKARLKKLCPRQQRIFNSNTLKNGEVFIVDADVDELKPKIELECVTRRLDYEGSDGLIIYGPCYRPSFIRK
;
A
#
# COMPACT_ATOMS: atom_id res chain seq x y z
N MET A 1 9.25 -4.42 -33.56
CA MET A 1 9.57 -4.35 -32.12
C MET A 1 8.26 -4.15 -31.40
N VAL A 2 7.85 -5.07 -30.52
CA VAL A 2 6.74 -4.78 -29.61
C VAL A 2 7.26 -3.71 -28.66
N ASP A 3 6.63 -2.54 -28.62
CA ASP A 3 7.04 -1.49 -27.69
C ASP A 3 6.96 -2.03 -26.26
N ASP A 4 8.09 -2.04 -25.55
CA ASP A 4 8.15 -2.46 -24.15
C ASP A 4 7.21 -1.58 -23.32
N VAL A 5 6.26 -2.20 -22.60
CA VAL A 5 5.46 -1.53 -21.57
C VAL A 5 6.13 -1.73 -20.22
N GLY A 6 6.18 -0.69 -19.40
CA GLY A 6 6.82 -0.78 -18.10
C GLY A 6 6.46 0.35 -17.15
N ILE A 7 7.16 0.35 -16.02
CA ILE A 7 7.03 1.32 -14.95
C ILE A 7 7.80 2.58 -15.35
N MET A 8 7.10 3.72 -15.42
CA MET A 8 7.67 5.05 -15.65
C MET A 8 8.04 5.77 -14.36
N GLY A 9 7.32 5.46 -13.28
CA GLY A 9 7.53 5.98 -11.93
C GLY A 9 6.80 5.12 -10.92
N TYR A 10 7.31 5.05 -9.71
CA TYR A 10 6.72 4.29 -8.61
C TYR A 10 6.63 5.15 -7.36
N GLY A 11 5.72 4.78 -6.47
CA GLY A 11 5.55 5.44 -5.18
C GLY A 11 5.01 4.46 -4.16
N VAL A 12 5.33 4.73 -2.90
CA VAL A 12 4.87 3.92 -1.77
C VAL A 12 4.29 4.83 -0.69
N CYS A 13 3.46 4.26 0.16
CA CYS A 13 3.04 4.86 1.41
C CYS A 13 2.98 3.74 2.46
N ILE A 14 3.70 3.93 3.56
CA ILE A 14 3.59 3.08 4.74
C ILE A 14 3.24 4.02 5.90
N PRO A 15 2.23 3.70 6.73
CA PRO A 15 1.82 4.56 7.85
C PRO A 15 2.99 5.00 8.73
N LEU A 16 2.85 6.10 9.46
CA LEU A 16 3.89 6.53 10.39
C LEU A 16 4.03 5.56 11.58
N GLU A 17 2.90 5.10 12.10
CA GLU A 17 2.85 4.40 13.38
C GLU A 17 3.20 2.92 13.26
N ARG A 18 3.98 2.43 14.23
CA ARG A 18 4.43 1.04 14.34
C ARG A 18 4.14 0.49 15.72
N VAL A 19 3.82 -0.79 15.79
CA VAL A 19 3.81 -1.53 17.05
C VAL A 19 4.79 -2.68 16.94
N ALA A 20 5.65 -2.83 17.95
CA ALA A 20 6.54 -3.99 18.05
C ALA A 20 5.71 -5.26 18.26
N THR A 21 6.00 -6.30 17.48
CA THR A 21 5.25 -7.56 17.55
C THR A 21 5.35 -8.19 18.94
N GLU A 22 6.52 -8.09 19.57
CA GLU A 22 6.75 -8.52 20.95
C GLU A 22 5.82 -7.83 21.97
N THR A 23 5.55 -6.53 21.81
CA THR A 23 4.64 -5.80 22.68
C THR A 23 3.23 -6.39 22.63
N ILE A 24 2.75 -6.77 21.44
CA ILE A 24 1.45 -7.43 21.27
C ILE A 24 1.45 -8.79 21.98
N VAL A 25 2.47 -9.62 21.73
CA VAL A 25 2.59 -10.97 22.30
C VAL A 25 2.59 -10.91 23.82
N ARG A 26 3.44 -10.08 24.43
CA ARG A 26 3.51 -9.94 25.89
C ARG A 26 2.19 -9.47 26.50
N LYS A 27 1.45 -8.58 25.83
CA LYS A 27 0.16 -8.07 26.32
C LYS A 27 -1.00 -9.05 26.12
N ARG A 28 -1.02 -9.81 25.02
CA ARG A 28 -2.08 -10.80 24.71
C ARG A 28 -1.89 -12.13 25.44
N GLU A 29 -0.65 -12.57 25.57
CA GLU A 29 -0.26 -13.93 25.95
C GLU A 29 0.66 -13.98 27.18
N GLY A 30 0.89 -12.86 27.89
CA GLY A 30 1.86 -12.77 28.99
C GLY A 30 1.60 -13.67 30.22
N ARG A 31 0.47 -14.38 30.26
CA ARG A 31 0.17 -15.39 31.30
C ARG A 31 0.63 -16.80 30.93
N ARG A 32 1.14 -17.00 29.71
CA ARG A 32 1.66 -18.28 29.23
C ARG A 32 2.98 -18.61 29.92
N LYS A 33 3.15 -19.90 30.28
CA LYS A 33 4.40 -20.42 30.84
C LYS A 33 5.51 -20.51 29.78
N ASP A 34 5.15 -20.67 28.51
CA ASP A 34 6.04 -20.83 27.36
C ASP A 34 6.24 -19.51 26.55
N ILE A 35 6.07 -18.35 27.19
CA ILE A 35 6.07 -17.04 26.50
C ILE A 35 7.38 -16.76 25.75
N GLU A 36 8.53 -17.12 26.32
CA GLU A 36 9.84 -16.90 25.68
C GLU A 36 10.03 -17.81 24.45
N GLU A 37 9.47 -19.03 24.47
CA GLU A 37 9.44 -19.90 23.29
C GLU A 37 8.53 -19.31 22.19
N LEU A 38 7.36 -18.79 22.56
CA LEU A 38 6.45 -18.12 21.62
C LEU A 38 7.10 -16.87 20.99
N LEU A 39 7.77 -16.05 21.80
CA LEU A 39 8.51 -14.88 21.32
C LEU A 39 9.63 -15.29 20.36
N SER A 40 10.38 -16.35 20.68
CA SER A 40 11.38 -16.91 19.77
C SER A 40 10.76 -17.42 18.46
N LYS A 41 9.62 -18.11 18.51
CA LYS A 41 8.89 -18.56 17.31
C LYS A 41 8.43 -17.40 16.43
N ILE A 42 7.99 -16.30 17.01
CA ILE A 42 7.55 -15.14 16.23
C ILE A 42 8.76 -14.37 15.66
N ARG A 43 9.78 -14.11 16.48
CA ARG A 43 10.97 -13.37 16.07
C ARG A 43 11.84 -14.14 15.07
N ASN A 44 12.10 -15.43 15.32
CA ASN A 44 13.02 -16.24 14.53
C ASN A 44 12.29 -17.15 13.53
N GLY A 45 11.08 -17.59 13.86
CA GLY A 45 10.27 -18.43 12.99
C GLY A 45 9.51 -17.60 11.95
N LEU A 46 8.69 -16.63 12.38
CA LEU A 46 7.93 -15.76 11.46
C LEU A 46 8.74 -14.59 10.90
N LEU A 47 9.85 -14.24 11.57
CA LEU A 47 10.69 -13.08 11.24
C LEU A 47 9.88 -11.78 11.24
N LEU A 48 9.18 -11.52 12.35
CA LEU A 48 8.39 -10.29 12.52
C LEU A 48 8.96 -9.48 13.68
N GLN A 49 9.28 -8.21 13.42
CA GLN A 49 9.82 -7.27 14.40
C GLN A 49 8.79 -6.19 14.73
N TYR A 50 8.25 -5.57 13.68
CA TYR A 50 7.23 -4.54 13.77
C TYR A 50 6.14 -4.76 12.73
N LYS A 51 4.96 -4.17 12.99
CA LYS A 51 3.92 -4.01 12.00
C LYS A 51 3.45 -2.57 11.91
N SER A 52 3.14 -2.15 10.69
CA SER A 52 2.57 -0.84 10.37
C SER A 52 1.11 -0.76 10.73
N ILE A 53 0.74 0.33 11.40
CA ILE A 53 -0.62 0.58 11.85
C ILE A 53 -1.10 1.87 11.22
N ALA A 54 -2.16 1.77 10.44
CA ALA A 54 -2.88 2.96 9.98
C ALA A 54 -3.70 3.53 11.14
N ASN A 55 -3.57 4.83 11.38
CA ASN A 55 -4.34 5.53 12.39
C ASN A 55 -5.81 5.74 11.93
N PRO A 56 -6.70 6.29 12.77
CA PRO A 56 -8.11 6.47 12.43
C PRO A 56 -8.38 7.45 11.28
N SER A 57 -7.39 8.24 10.84
CA SER A 57 -7.49 9.11 9.67
C SER A 57 -6.96 8.47 8.38
N GLU A 58 -6.45 7.25 8.46
CA GLU A 58 -5.85 6.50 7.36
C GLU A 58 -6.67 5.24 7.00
N ASP A 59 -6.93 5.08 5.70
CA ASP A 59 -7.52 3.90 5.08
C ASP A 59 -6.84 3.57 3.74
N THR A 60 -7.32 2.52 3.07
CA THR A 60 -6.81 2.06 1.76
C THR A 60 -6.74 3.20 0.75
N THR A 61 -7.78 4.03 0.69
CA THR A 61 -7.87 5.15 -0.25
C THR A 61 -6.81 6.22 0.06
N THR A 62 -6.62 6.58 1.33
CA THR A 62 -5.64 7.62 1.71
C THR A 62 -4.21 7.16 1.47
N LEU A 63 -3.88 5.90 1.78
CA LEU A 63 -2.54 5.34 1.56
C LEU A 63 -2.25 5.20 0.05
N ALA A 64 -3.23 4.70 -0.71
CA ALA A 64 -3.14 4.63 -2.16
C ALA A 64 -2.92 6.01 -2.81
N THR A 65 -3.64 7.03 -2.33
CA THR A 65 -3.51 8.41 -2.84
C THR A 65 -2.09 8.94 -2.71
N GLU A 66 -1.45 8.72 -1.55
CA GLU A 66 -0.08 9.15 -1.33
C GLU A 66 0.92 8.37 -2.19
N ALA A 67 0.75 7.05 -2.30
CA ALA A 67 1.59 6.22 -3.18
C ALA A 67 1.47 6.65 -4.66
N VAL A 68 0.27 6.96 -5.13
CA VAL A 68 0.03 7.44 -6.50
C VAL A 68 0.62 8.83 -6.72
N GLN A 69 0.48 9.75 -5.76
CA GLN A 69 1.06 11.08 -5.86
C GLN A 69 2.58 11.01 -6.03
N ASN A 70 3.24 10.11 -5.28
CA ASN A 70 4.66 9.83 -5.41
C ASN A 70 5.00 9.22 -6.78
N ALA A 71 4.22 8.25 -7.25
CA ALA A 71 4.43 7.61 -8.56
C ALA A 71 4.29 8.61 -9.73
N ILE A 72 3.27 9.47 -9.69
CA ILE A 72 3.06 10.55 -10.66
C ILE A 72 4.23 11.53 -10.64
N THR A 73 4.62 12.00 -9.45
CA THR A 73 5.73 12.94 -9.28
C THR A 73 7.04 12.39 -9.86
N MET A 74 7.37 11.13 -9.57
CA MET A 74 8.56 10.46 -10.12
C MET A 74 8.46 10.24 -11.65
N SER A 75 7.26 9.91 -12.15
CA SER A 75 7.06 9.66 -13.58
C SER A 75 7.20 10.92 -14.43
N GLY A 76 6.84 12.09 -13.86
CA GLY A 76 6.74 13.36 -14.56
C GLY A 76 5.53 13.45 -15.51
N ILE A 77 4.59 12.50 -15.44
CA ILE A 77 3.39 12.48 -16.26
C ILE A 77 2.34 13.44 -15.69
N ASP A 78 1.73 14.23 -16.56
CA ASP A 78 0.55 15.00 -16.25
C ASP A 78 -0.62 14.06 -15.90
N PRO A 79 -1.21 14.13 -14.69
CA PRO A 79 -2.33 13.30 -14.28
C PRO A 79 -3.50 13.29 -15.28
N MET A 80 -3.71 14.38 -16.02
CA MET A 80 -4.78 14.47 -17.03
C MET A 80 -4.58 13.55 -18.23
N LYS A 81 -3.38 13.01 -18.44
CA LYS A 81 -3.08 12.05 -19.52
C LYS A 81 -3.28 10.59 -19.13
N ILE A 82 -3.60 10.32 -17.86
CA ILE A 82 -3.83 8.96 -17.36
C ILE A 82 -5.18 8.47 -17.86
N GLY A 83 -5.17 7.43 -18.70
CA GLY A 83 -6.39 6.84 -19.28
C GLY A 83 -6.95 5.64 -18.51
N SER A 84 -6.20 5.10 -17.54
CA SER A 84 -6.66 3.97 -16.71
C SER A 84 -6.09 4.01 -15.29
N VAL A 85 -6.92 3.68 -14.29
CA VAL A 85 -6.52 3.53 -12.89
C VAL A 85 -7.15 2.27 -12.32
N ALA A 86 -6.30 1.31 -11.93
CA ALA A 86 -6.73 0.07 -11.29
C ALA A 86 -6.16 -0.04 -9.87
N LEU A 87 -7.02 -0.37 -8.91
CA LEU A 87 -6.66 -0.54 -7.50
C LEU A 87 -6.95 -1.96 -7.03
N GLY A 88 -5.91 -2.71 -6.71
CA GLY A 88 -5.98 -3.99 -6.05
C GLY A 88 -6.04 -3.84 -4.53
N THR A 89 -7.06 -4.42 -3.91
CA THR A 89 -7.28 -4.38 -2.44
C THR A 89 -8.28 -5.46 -2.03
N GLU A 90 -8.15 -5.96 -0.81
CA GLU A 90 -9.15 -6.79 -0.11
C GLU A 90 -9.72 -6.10 1.16
N SER A 91 -9.38 -4.82 1.38
CA SER A 91 -9.80 -4.01 2.53
C SER A 91 -10.47 -2.68 2.13
N LYS A 92 -11.30 -2.70 1.08
CA LYS A 92 -12.01 -1.51 0.59
C LYS A 92 -12.80 -0.81 1.70
N PRO A 93 -12.81 0.54 1.73
CA PRO A 93 -13.62 1.28 2.68
C PRO A 93 -15.12 1.22 2.35
N TYR A 94 -15.47 1.06 1.07
CA TYR A 94 -16.84 0.88 0.59
C TYR A 94 -17.01 -0.52 -0.02
N ALA A 95 -18.19 -1.11 0.14
CA ALA A 95 -18.54 -2.36 -0.53
C ALA A 95 -18.74 -2.18 -2.05
N VAL A 96 -19.31 -1.04 -2.47
CA VAL A 96 -19.66 -0.77 -3.90
C VAL A 96 -18.89 0.42 -4.48
N GLY A 97 -18.69 1.49 -3.71
CA GLY A 97 -18.01 2.70 -4.19
C GLY A 97 -16.55 2.44 -4.57
N LEU A 98 -16.14 2.87 -5.77
CA LEU A 98 -14.80 2.61 -6.29
C LEU A 98 -13.71 3.42 -5.57
N ALA A 99 -12.79 2.74 -4.90
CA ALA A 99 -11.62 3.35 -4.28
C ALA A 99 -10.65 3.92 -5.34
N ALA A 100 -10.48 3.23 -6.47
CA ALA A 100 -9.67 3.70 -7.60
C ALA A 100 -10.12 5.08 -8.12
N ARG A 101 -11.45 5.31 -8.20
CA ARG A 101 -12.00 6.61 -8.63
C ARG A 101 -11.75 7.71 -7.60
N HIS A 102 -11.84 7.41 -6.30
CA HIS A 102 -11.48 8.37 -5.26
C HIS A 102 -10.01 8.78 -5.40
N VAL A 103 -9.11 7.81 -5.47
CA VAL A 103 -7.66 8.04 -5.64
C VAL A 103 -7.39 8.87 -6.89
N ALA A 104 -7.91 8.45 -8.05
CA ALA A 104 -7.76 9.16 -9.33
C ALA A 104 -8.15 10.64 -9.20
N SER A 105 -9.28 10.91 -8.55
CA SER A 105 -9.78 12.28 -8.38
C SER A 105 -8.90 13.10 -7.43
N PHE A 106 -8.38 12.51 -6.35
CA PHE A 106 -7.51 13.21 -5.39
C PHE A 106 -6.15 13.61 -5.99
N VAL A 107 -5.64 12.85 -6.96
CA VAL A 107 -4.35 13.13 -7.61
C VAL A 107 -4.50 13.91 -8.93
N GLY A 108 -5.72 14.38 -9.24
CA GLY A 108 -5.99 15.23 -10.40
C GLY A 108 -6.14 14.48 -11.73
N VAL A 109 -6.38 13.17 -11.73
CA VAL A 109 -6.75 12.44 -12.95
C VAL A 109 -8.16 12.86 -13.38
N GLY A 110 -8.31 13.12 -14.68
CA GLY A 110 -9.55 13.60 -15.29
C GLY A 110 -10.72 12.60 -15.21
N GLU A 111 -11.83 12.96 -15.83
CA GLU A 111 -13.07 12.18 -15.82
C GLU A 111 -13.08 11.07 -16.88
N ASN A 112 -12.38 11.28 -18.01
CA ASN A 112 -12.27 10.33 -19.12
C ASN A 112 -11.20 9.27 -18.84
N VAL A 113 -11.48 8.37 -17.90
CA VAL A 113 -10.53 7.37 -17.41
C VAL A 113 -11.25 6.07 -17.07
N PHE A 114 -10.66 4.93 -17.44
CA PHE A 114 -11.12 3.63 -16.98
C PHE A 114 -10.75 3.43 -15.51
N VAL A 115 -11.70 3.00 -14.69
CA VAL A 115 -11.47 2.75 -13.27
C VAL A 115 -11.93 1.35 -12.88
N ALA A 116 -11.09 0.64 -12.14
CA ALA A 116 -11.40 -0.70 -11.65
C ALA A 116 -10.83 -0.92 -10.25
N ASP A 117 -11.65 -1.45 -9.36
CA ASP A 117 -11.17 -2.05 -8.13
C ASP A 117 -11.09 -3.56 -8.30
N LEU A 118 -9.91 -4.15 -8.16
CA LEU A 118 -9.67 -5.58 -8.34
C LEU A 118 -9.58 -6.28 -6.99
N GLU A 119 -10.27 -7.41 -6.87
CA GLU A 119 -10.20 -8.30 -5.72
C GLU A 119 -9.61 -9.64 -6.14
N GLY A 120 -8.65 -10.11 -5.36
CA GLY A 120 -7.92 -11.35 -5.63
C GLY A 120 -6.93 -11.65 -4.51
N ALA A 121 -7.40 -11.43 -3.29
CA ALA A 121 -6.62 -11.38 -2.07
C ALA A 121 -5.31 -10.56 -2.28
N CYS A 122 -4.20 -11.05 -1.76
CA CYS A 122 -2.93 -10.34 -1.76
C CYS A 122 -2.25 -10.21 -3.14
N ASN A 123 -2.76 -10.87 -4.19
CA ASN A 123 -2.26 -10.73 -5.57
C ASN A 123 -2.92 -9.56 -6.33
N ALA A 124 -3.99 -8.96 -5.78
CA ALA A 124 -4.79 -7.96 -6.48
C ALA A 124 -3.96 -6.76 -7.00
N GLY A 125 -2.88 -6.37 -6.29
CA GLY A 125 -1.99 -5.29 -6.74
C GLY A 125 -1.25 -5.60 -8.04
N MET A 126 -0.80 -6.85 -8.22
CA MET A 126 -0.16 -7.26 -9.48
C MET A 126 -1.18 -7.59 -10.58
N GLN A 127 -2.43 -7.93 -10.22
CA GLN A 127 -3.53 -7.97 -11.18
C GLN A 127 -3.82 -6.58 -11.74
N ALA A 128 -3.76 -5.53 -10.92
CA ALA A 128 -3.90 -4.15 -11.38
C ALA A 128 -2.81 -3.79 -12.40
N VAL A 129 -1.57 -4.25 -12.18
CA VAL A 129 -0.46 -4.08 -13.15
C VAL A 129 -0.81 -4.77 -14.46
N ASN A 130 -1.25 -6.02 -14.43
CA ASN A 130 -1.61 -6.76 -15.65
C ASN A 130 -2.78 -6.12 -16.41
N TYR A 131 -3.81 -5.68 -15.69
CA TYR A 131 -4.98 -5.00 -16.25
C TYR A 131 -4.58 -3.73 -17.02
N VAL A 132 -3.84 -2.84 -16.37
CA VAL A 132 -3.40 -1.57 -16.96
C VAL A 132 -2.40 -1.80 -18.10
N MET A 133 -1.42 -2.69 -17.90
CA MET A 133 -0.43 -3.04 -18.92
C MET A 133 -1.12 -3.54 -20.19
N SER A 134 -2.15 -4.37 -20.06
CA SER A 134 -2.88 -4.95 -21.21
C SER A 134 -3.58 -3.87 -22.03
N GLN A 135 -4.20 -2.87 -21.38
CA GLN A 135 -4.82 -1.74 -22.07
C GLN A 135 -3.79 -0.88 -22.83
N ILE A 136 -2.59 -0.68 -22.26
CA ILE A 136 -1.49 0.05 -22.93
C ILE A 136 -0.94 -0.74 -24.12
N LYS A 137 -0.76 -2.07 -23.96
CA LYS A 137 -0.31 -2.95 -25.05
C LYS A 137 -1.32 -2.97 -26.20
N ALA A 138 -2.60 -2.98 -25.89
CA ALA A 138 -3.69 -2.91 -26.87
C ALA A 138 -3.83 -1.54 -27.55
N GLY A 139 -3.13 -0.51 -27.08
CA GLY A 139 -3.23 0.85 -27.62
C GLY A 139 -4.52 1.59 -27.25
N ILE A 140 -5.24 1.13 -26.21
CA ILE A 140 -6.47 1.76 -25.72
C ILE A 140 -6.15 3.02 -24.91
N VAL A 141 -5.04 3.00 -24.16
CA VAL A 141 -4.55 4.14 -23.37
C VAL A 141 -3.03 4.25 -23.50
N ASP A 142 -2.48 5.46 -23.39
CA ASP A 142 -1.03 5.68 -23.41
C ASP A 142 -0.37 5.45 -22.04
N TYR A 143 -1.09 5.84 -20.98
CA TYR A 143 -0.62 5.81 -19.60
C TYR A 143 -1.71 5.30 -18.68
N GLY A 144 -1.31 4.57 -17.64
CA GLY A 144 -2.22 4.14 -16.59
C GLY A 144 -1.53 3.97 -15.25
N ILE A 145 -2.33 3.79 -14.21
CA ILE A 145 -1.87 3.66 -12.83
C ILE A 145 -2.36 2.33 -12.27
N ALA A 146 -1.42 1.50 -11.82
CA ALA A 146 -1.71 0.27 -11.09
C ALA A 146 -1.35 0.44 -9.62
N ILE A 147 -2.24 0.03 -8.72
CA ILE A 147 -2.12 0.28 -7.28
C ILE A 147 -2.35 -1.05 -6.53
N GLY A 148 -1.51 -1.34 -5.54
CA GLY A 148 -1.83 -2.28 -4.47
C GLY A 148 -1.92 -1.52 -3.15
N SER A 149 -3.03 -1.63 -2.43
CA SER A 149 -3.17 -1.00 -1.11
C SER A 149 -4.08 -1.80 -0.20
N ASP A 150 -3.67 -2.00 1.05
CA ASP A 150 -4.49 -2.69 2.03
C ASP A 150 -4.13 -2.33 3.46
N LEU A 151 -5.12 -2.54 4.32
CA LEU A 151 -5.02 -2.54 5.76
C LEU A 151 -5.47 -3.91 6.23
N SER A 152 -4.51 -4.82 6.37
CA SER A 152 -4.80 -6.21 6.71
C SER A 152 -5.45 -6.34 8.10
N GLN A 153 -6.35 -7.31 8.22
CA GLN A 153 -7.10 -7.58 9.44
C GLN A 153 -6.82 -8.99 9.94
N ALA A 154 -6.94 -9.19 11.25
CA ALA A 154 -6.70 -10.48 11.88
C ALA A 154 -7.57 -10.67 13.11
N PRO A 155 -7.98 -11.92 13.41
CA PRO A 155 -8.56 -12.24 14.71
C PRO A 155 -7.55 -11.96 15.84
N VAL A 156 -8.07 -11.52 16.99
CA VAL A 156 -7.26 -11.30 18.18
C VAL A 156 -6.66 -12.63 18.67
N LYS A 157 -5.38 -12.62 19.06
CA LYS A 157 -4.56 -13.78 19.47
C LYS A 157 -4.25 -14.80 18.37
N ASP A 158 -4.63 -14.51 17.14
CA ASP A 158 -4.24 -15.33 15.99
C ASP A 158 -2.80 -14.99 15.54
N ALA A 159 -2.13 -15.94 14.88
CA ALA A 159 -0.80 -15.69 14.30
C ALA A 159 -0.81 -14.52 13.31
N LEU A 160 -1.93 -14.31 12.60
CA LEU A 160 -2.17 -13.17 11.72
C LEU A 160 -2.17 -11.83 12.46
N GLU A 161 -2.51 -11.77 13.75
CA GLU A 161 -2.46 -10.50 14.52
C GLU A 161 -1.04 -9.93 14.52
N TYR A 162 -0.04 -10.81 14.58
CA TYR A 162 1.37 -10.45 14.61
C TYR A 162 1.90 -10.00 13.24
N SER A 163 1.35 -10.54 12.16
CA SER A 163 1.79 -10.21 10.81
C SER A 163 0.99 -9.09 10.17
N ALA A 164 -0.28 -8.85 10.52
CA ALA A 164 -1.12 -7.88 9.83
C ALA A 164 -0.52 -6.45 9.85
N GLY A 165 -0.23 -5.88 8.68
CA GLY A 165 0.20 -4.49 8.51
C GLY A 165 -0.71 -3.67 7.58
N ALA A 166 -0.25 -2.48 7.22
CA ALA A 166 -0.94 -1.55 6.35
C ALA A 166 0.04 -0.84 5.39
N GLY A 167 -0.35 -0.66 4.14
CA GLY A 167 0.50 0.03 3.18
C GLY A 167 -0.11 0.17 1.80
N ALA A 168 0.59 0.91 0.95
CA ALA A 168 0.27 1.07 -0.45
C ALA A 168 1.54 1.19 -1.29
N ALA A 169 1.46 0.73 -2.53
CA ALA A 169 2.40 1.07 -3.58
C ALA A 169 1.68 1.21 -4.92
N ALA A 170 2.20 2.08 -5.78
CA ALA A 170 1.61 2.41 -7.06
C ALA A 170 2.67 2.53 -8.14
N PHE A 171 2.29 2.20 -9.37
CA PHE A 171 3.11 2.29 -10.56
C PHE A 171 2.38 3.08 -11.64
N VAL A 172 3.03 4.12 -12.17
CA VAL A 172 2.62 4.75 -13.43
C VAL A 172 3.23 3.91 -14.55
N LEU A 173 2.39 3.36 -15.43
CA LEU A 173 2.79 2.52 -16.54
C LEU A 173 2.71 3.28 -17.87
N GLY A 174 3.60 2.93 -18.81
CA GLY A 174 3.64 3.47 -20.17
C GLY A 174 4.72 2.79 -21.00
N LYS A 175 5.07 3.38 -22.16
CA LYS A 175 6.03 2.79 -23.13
C LYS A 175 7.41 3.47 -23.20
N LYS A 176 7.56 4.64 -22.56
CA LYS A 176 8.77 5.49 -22.71
C LYS A 176 9.32 5.87 -21.35
N ASN A 177 10.63 6.17 -21.29
CA ASN A 177 11.32 6.64 -20.08
C ASN A 177 11.06 5.72 -18.86
N LEU A 178 11.23 4.41 -19.08
CA LEU A 178 10.94 3.35 -18.11
C LEU A 178 12.05 3.22 -17.08
N VAL A 179 11.68 3.22 -15.80
CA VAL A 179 12.57 2.79 -14.71
C VAL A 179 12.68 1.28 -14.63
N ALA A 180 11.67 0.55 -15.13
CA ALA A 180 11.73 -0.89 -15.36
C ALA A 180 10.75 -1.29 -16.46
N SER A 181 11.16 -2.19 -17.36
CA SER A 181 10.29 -2.78 -18.39
C SER A 181 9.65 -4.06 -17.86
N ILE A 182 8.37 -4.31 -18.15
CA ILE A 182 7.71 -5.57 -17.81
C ILE A 182 7.91 -6.52 -18.99
N ARG A 183 8.78 -7.51 -18.82
CA ARG A 183 9.13 -8.49 -19.86
C ARG A 183 8.05 -9.54 -20.01
N ASP A 184 7.57 -10.08 -18.89
CA ASP A 184 6.46 -11.03 -18.86
C ASP A 184 5.75 -11.05 -17.50
N MET A 185 4.51 -11.52 -17.50
CA MET A 185 3.68 -11.80 -16.32
C MET A 185 3.00 -13.17 -16.51
N ALA A 186 3.57 -14.19 -15.88
CA ALA A 186 3.14 -15.57 -15.96
C ALA A 186 2.10 -15.89 -14.86
N PRO A 187 0.87 -16.32 -15.22
CA PRO A 187 -0.17 -16.65 -14.26
C PRO A 187 -0.07 -18.10 -13.78
N TYR A 188 -0.53 -18.36 -12.56
CA TYR A 188 -0.86 -19.70 -12.06
C TYR A 188 -2.04 -19.61 -11.11
N SER A 189 -3.07 -20.44 -11.31
CA SER A 189 -4.27 -20.42 -10.48
C SER A 189 -4.79 -21.82 -10.20
N THR A 190 -5.31 -22.01 -8.99
CA THR A 190 -5.97 -23.23 -8.54
C THR A 190 -7.19 -22.84 -7.72
N LEU A 191 -8.24 -23.67 -7.70
CA LEU A 191 -9.33 -23.48 -6.75
C LEU A 191 -8.89 -24.00 -5.37
N SER A 192 -8.58 -23.08 -4.45
CA SER A 192 -8.02 -23.38 -3.13
C SER A 192 -8.54 -22.40 -2.09
N LEU A 193 -9.40 -22.85 -1.18
CA LEU A 193 -10.00 -21.99 -0.15
C LEU A 193 -9.12 -21.93 1.12
N ASP A 194 -7.87 -21.51 0.98
CA ASP A 194 -6.86 -21.56 2.05
C ASP A 194 -6.93 -20.40 3.05
N PHE A 195 -7.37 -19.23 2.60
CA PHE A 195 -7.66 -18.03 3.40
C PHE A 195 -8.82 -17.28 2.74
N TRP A 196 -9.73 -16.77 3.56
CA TRP A 196 -10.92 -16.07 3.09
C TRP A 196 -11.49 -15.11 4.13
N ARG A 197 -12.26 -14.14 3.65
CA ARG A 197 -13.13 -13.29 4.47
C ARG A 197 -14.47 -13.20 3.78
N ARG A 198 -15.50 -13.84 4.37
CA ARG A 198 -16.87 -13.72 3.84
C ARG A 198 -17.35 -12.27 4.03
N ASP A 199 -18.30 -11.84 3.22
CA ASP A 199 -19.04 -10.61 3.45
C ASP A 199 -19.52 -10.48 4.91
N GLU A 200 -19.59 -9.24 5.39
CA GLU A 200 -19.87 -8.82 6.77
C GLU A 200 -18.85 -9.27 7.84
N MET A 201 -17.93 -10.17 7.51
CA MET A 201 -16.89 -10.60 8.44
C MET A 201 -15.78 -9.54 8.52
N LEU A 202 -15.49 -9.12 9.75
CA LEU A 202 -14.50 -8.07 10.06
C LEU A 202 -13.06 -8.55 9.89
N VAL A 203 -12.82 -9.85 10.07
CA VAL A 203 -11.49 -10.47 10.05
C VAL A 203 -11.54 -11.76 9.23
N PRO A 204 -10.44 -12.15 8.58
CA PRO A 204 -10.37 -13.36 7.78
C PRO A 204 -10.26 -14.64 8.64
N LYS A 205 -10.40 -15.78 7.97
CA LYS A 205 -10.04 -17.12 8.46
C LYS A 205 -9.01 -17.75 7.52
N HIS A 206 -8.28 -18.75 8.03
CA HIS A 206 -7.29 -19.49 7.26
C HIS A 206 -7.11 -20.92 7.78
N HIS A 207 -6.52 -21.80 6.98
CA HIS A 207 -6.25 -23.20 7.32
C HIS A 207 -4.81 -23.47 7.80
N GLY A 208 -4.10 -22.44 8.28
CA GLY A 208 -2.76 -22.58 8.88
C GLY A 208 -1.75 -23.25 7.94
N ARG A 209 -1.35 -24.50 8.24
CA ARG A 209 -0.36 -25.26 7.45
C ARG A 209 -0.78 -25.45 5.99
N THR A 210 -2.06 -25.69 5.74
CA THR A 210 -2.59 -25.82 4.37
C THR A 210 -2.38 -24.52 3.58
N THR A 211 -2.56 -23.35 4.21
CA THR A 211 -2.25 -22.05 3.59
C THR A 211 -0.78 -21.94 3.19
N VAL A 212 0.14 -22.46 4.01
CA VAL A 212 1.58 -22.50 3.69
C VAL A 212 1.86 -23.39 2.47
N GLU A 213 1.22 -24.56 2.40
CA GLU A 213 1.37 -25.50 1.28
C GLU A 213 0.82 -24.93 -0.02
N VAL A 214 -0.40 -24.38 0.00
CA VAL A 214 -1.02 -23.74 -1.18
C VAL A 214 -0.18 -22.56 -1.67
N TYR A 215 0.29 -21.70 -0.76
CA TYR A 215 1.22 -20.61 -1.09
C TYR A 215 2.48 -21.14 -1.78
N THR A 216 3.12 -22.16 -1.20
CA THR A 216 4.40 -22.68 -1.71
C THR A 216 4.21 -23.27 -3.10
N ASN A 217 3.16 -24.08 -3.30
CA ASN A 217 2.86 -24.72 -4.57
C ASN A 217 2.48 -23.70 -5.65
N ALA A 218 1.67 -22.70 -5.32
CA ALA A 218 1.23 -21.70 -6.28
C ALA A 218 2.36 -20.76 -6.72
N VAL A 219 3.24 -20.36 -5.79
CA VAL A 219 4.44 -19.57 -6.12
C VAL A 219 5.36 -20.34 -7.05
N ILE A 220 5.64 -21.61 -6.75
CA ILE A 220 6.48 -22.46 -7.61
C ILE A 220 5.83 -22.68 -8.97
N GLY A 221 4.51 -22.93 -9.02
CA GLY A 221 3.78 -23.10 -10.28
C GLY A 221 3.82 -21.88 -11.19
N ALA A 222 3.74 -20.66 -10.63
CA ALA A 222 3.89 -19.43 -11.42
C ALA A 222 5.33 -19.23 -11.93
N MET A 223 6.33 -19.59 -11.14
CA MET A 223 7.74 -19.55 -11.57
C MET A 223 8.00 -20.56 -12.68
N GLU A 224 7.42 -21.76 -12.58
CA GLU A 224 7.50 -22.80 -13.60
C GLU A 224 6.86 -22.34 -14.92
N GLU A 225 5.67 -21.73 -14.86
CA GLU A 225 5.02 -21.13 -16.03
C GLU A 225 5.93 -20.12 -16.72
N LEU A 226 6.57 -19.22 -15.95
CA LEU A 226 7.49 -18.24 -16.49
C LEU A 226 8.66 -18.92 -17.22
N LEU A 227 9.33 -19.87 -16.58
CA LEU A 227 10.49 -20.56 -17.17
C LEU A 227 10.12 -21.48 -18.34
N ARG A 228 8.88 -21.94 -18.45
CA ARG A 228 8.40 -22.69 -19.61
C ARG A 228 8.24 -21.78 -20.83
N ARG A 229 7.82 -20.52 -20.62
CA ARG A 229 7.74 -19.51 -21.68
C ARG A 229 9.12 -19.00 -22.12
N HIS A 230 10.08 -19.02 -21.20
CA HIS A 230 11.46 -18.55 -21.40
C HIS A 230 12.45 -19.71 -21.17
N PRO A 231 12.58 -20.65 -22.12
CA PRO A 231 13.41 -21.85 -21.99
C PRO A 231 14.90 -21.55 -21.78
N GLU A 232 15.35 -20.37 -22.16
CA GLU A 232 16.72 -19.87 -22.01
C GLU A 232 17.07 -19.41 -20.59
N MET A 233 16.08 -19.20 -19.72
CA MET A 233 16.27 -18.65 -18.38
C MET A 233 16.26 -19.71 -17.29
N LYS A 234 16.91 -19.41 -16.15
CA LYS A 234 16.79 -20.09 -14.86
C LYS A 234 16.62 -19.06 -13.73
N ILE A 235 16.11 -19.50 -12.58
CA ILE A 235 15.86 -18.60 -11.43
C ILE A 235 17.14 -17.91 -10.95
N SER A 236 18.28 -18.57 -11.03
CA SER A 236 19.56 -17.99 -10.63
C SER A 236 20.07 -16.88 -11.56
N ASP A 237 19.47 -16.68 -12.75
CA ASP A 237 19.82 -15.58 -13.65
C ASP A 237 19.29 -14.23 -13.17
N PHE A 238 18.23 -14.20 -12.37
CA PHE A 238 17.72 -12.95 -11.81
C PHE A 238 18.67 -12.42 -10.73
N GLU A 239 18.98 -11.12 -10.77
CA GLU A 239 19.77 -10.45 -9.74
C GLU A 239 18.96 -10.21 -8.46
N HIS A 240 17.64 -10.03 -8.58
CA HIS A 240 16.75 -9.81 -7.44
C HIS A 240 15.52 -10.69 -7.52
N ILE A 241 15.17 -11.34 -6.41
CA ILE A 241 14.02 -12.23 -6.33
C ILE A 241 13.18 -11.83 -5.12
N THR A 242 11.90 -11.58 -5.34
CA THR A 242 10.96 -11.33 -4.26
C THR A 242 9.66 -12.07 -4.45
N PHE A 243 9.00 -12.32 -3.34
CA PHE A 243 7.75 -13.03 -3.26
C PHE A 243 6.73 -12.16 -2.51
N HIS A 244 5.45 -12.49 -2.58
CA HIS A 244 4.49 -11.98 -1.61
C HIS A 244 4.94 -12.37 -0.19
N GLN A 245 4.82 -11.44 0.75
CA GLN A 245 5.40 -11.59 2.09
C GLN A 245 4.31 -11.52 3.18
N PRO A 246 3.56 -12.61 3.43
CA PRO A 246 2.67 -12.68 4.60
C PRO A 246 3.43 -12.64 5.93
N SER A 247 4.66 -13.14 5.93
CA SER A 247 5.66 -13.09 6.99
C SER A 247 7.03 -13.36 6.35
N GLY A 248 8.14 -13.16 7.06
CA GLY A 248 9.46 -13.49 6.50
C GLY A 248 9.65 -15.01 6.33
N TYR A 249 8.88 -15.82 7.05
CA TYR A 249 8.87 -17.27 6.92
C TYR A 249 8.45 -17.77 5.54
N MET A 250 7.38 -17.19 4.98
CA MET A 250 6.70 -17.75 3.80
C MET A 250 7.58 -17.72 2.53
N PRO A 251 8.23 -16.59 2.18
CA PRO A 251 9.22 -16.57 1.11
C PRO A 251 10.37 -17.57 1.33
N LEU A 252 10.89 -17.66 2.55
CA LEU A 252 12.00 -18.56 2.86
C LEU A 252 11.61 -20.03 2.82
N LYS A 253 10.33 -20.35 3.03
CA LYS A 253 9.80 -21.71 2.86
C LYS A 253 9.84 -22.14 1.39
N VAL A 254 9.49 -21.24 0.45
CA VAL A 254 9.64 -21.47 -1.00
C VAL A 254 11.11 -21.67 -1.35
N CYS A 255 11.98 -20.76 -0.91
CA CYS A 255 13.41 -20.89 -1.14
C CYS A 255 13.98 -22.22 -0.62
N LYS A 256 13.55 -22.66 0.57
CA LYS A 256 13.96 -23.94 1.13
C LYS A 256 13.51 -25.12 0.27
N ALA A 257 12.30 -25.09 -0.29
CA ALA A 257 11.81 -26.12 -1.19
C ALA A 257 12.63 -26.16 -2.49
N LEU A 258 12.95 -24.99 -3.06
CA LEU A 258 13.74 -24.85 -4.29
C LEU A 258 15.23 -25.18 -4.11
N ALA A 259 15.75 -25.11 -2.88
CA ALA A 259 17.13 -25.46 -2.55
C ALA A 259 17.32 -26.97 -2.30
N GLN A 260 16.26 -27.77 -2.30
CA GLN A 260 16.38 -29.23 -2.14
C GLN A 260 17.00 -29.88 -3.38
N PRO A 261 17.80 -30.96 -3.22
CA PRO A 261 18.35 -31.70 -4.36
C PRO A 261 17.27 -32.22 -5.32
N LYS A 262 16.13 -32.64 -4.75
CA LYS A 262 14.91 -33.04 -5.45
C LYS A 262 13.79 -32.12 -5.00
N ILE A 263 13.28 -31.28 -5.91
CA ILE A 263 12.09 -30.46 -5.68
C ILE A 263 10.89 -31.41 -5.64
N GLU A 264 10.25 -31.53 -4.48
CA GLU A 264 9.15 -32.48 -4.22
C GLU A 264 7.77 -31.93 -4.62
N VAL A 265 7.67 -30.62 -4.85
CA VAL A 265 6.46 -29.97 -5.34
C VAL A 265 6.24 -30.36 -6.80
N GLY A 266 4.99 -30.63 -7.19
CA GLY A 266 4.63 -30.99 -8.57
C GLY A 266 5.20 -29.99 -9.55
N CYS A 267 6.17 -30.43 -10.35
CA CYS A 267 6.96 -29.60 -11.24
C CYS A 267 7.37 -30.42 -12.45
N ASP A 268 7.20 -29.84 -13.65
CA ASP A 268 7.68 -30.38 -14.92
C ASP A 268 9.18 -30.74 -14.81
N PRO A 269 9.56 -32.01 -15.08
CA PRO A 269 10.96 -32.43 -15.09
C PRO A 269 11.87 -31.55 -15.95
N ASN A 270 11.37 -30.96 -17.03
CA ASN A 270 12.15 -30.12 -17.96
C ASN A 270 12.46 -28.72 -17.41
N VAL A 271 11.75 -28.29 -16.37
CA VAL A 271 11.93 -26.96 -15.75
C VAL A 271 12.61 -27.08 -14.38
N ARG A 272 12.53 -28.26 -13.74
CA ARG A 272 12.96 -28.50 -12.35
C ARG A 272 14.38 -28.03 -12.04
N ASP A 273 15.36 -28.33 -12.88
CA ASP A 273 16.75 -27.92 -12.61
C ASP A 273 16.94 -26.40 -12.71
N ARG A 274 16.15 -25.73 -13.56
CA ARG A 274 16.18 -24.27 -13.75
C ARG A 274 15.46 -23.52 -12.62
N LEU A 275 14.66 -24.20 -11.81
CA LEU A 275 14.00 -23.64 -10.60
C LEU A 275 14.89 -23.60 -9.36
N LYS A 276 16.02 -24.32 -9.37
CA LYS A 276 16.91 -24.43 -8.20
C LYS A 276 17.49 -23.07 -7.81
N ILE A 277 17.58 -22.83 -6.51
CA ILE A 277 18.17 -21.64 -5.91
C ILE A 277 19.25 -22.04 -4.91
N SER A 278 20.40 -21.38 -4.94
CA SER A 278 21.50 -21.66 -4.00
C SER A 278 21.28 -20.97 -2.65
N LYS A 279 22.01 -21.40 -1.60
CA LYS A 279 21.99 -20.69 -0.32
C LYS A 279 22.48 -19.25 -0.45
N GLU A 280 23.50 -19.03 -1.28
CA GLU A 280 24.04 -17.70 -1.55
C GLU A 280 23.02 -16.79 -2.22
N ASP A 281 22.27 -17.29 -3.22
CA ASP A 281 21.18 -16.55 -3.85
C ASP A 281 20.09 -16.18 -2.84
N ILE A 282 19.76 -17.06 -1.89
CA ILE A 282 18.77 -16.75 -0.85
C ILE A 282 19.25 -15.58 0.03
N GLU A 283 20.52 -15.59 0.44
CA GLU A 283 21.09 -14.53 1.28
C GLU A 283 21.22 -13.19 0.53
N THR A 284 21.60 -13.22 -0.74
CA THR A 284 21.98 -12.01 -1.50
C THR A 284 20.86 -11.47 -2.37
N LYS A 285 19.98 -12.34 -2.90
CA LYS A 285 18.95 -11.98 -3.88
C LYS A 285 17.53 -12.00 -3.33
N VAL A 286 17.27 -12.64 -2.17
CA VAL A 286 15.93 -12.74 -1.56
C VAL A 286 15.82 -11.99 -0.23
N LYS A 287 16.61 -12.39 0.77
CA LYS A 287 16.52 -11.84 2.13
C LYS A 287 16.60 -10.31 2.24
N PRO A 288 17.42 -9.59 1.44
CA PRO A 288 17.49 -8.14 1.53
C PRO A 288 16.18 -7.41 1.21
N TRP A 289 15.23 -8.11 0.59
CA TRP A 289 13.95 -7.56 0.13
C TRP A 289 12.77 -7.91 1.04
N LEU A 290 13.02 -8.58 2.18
CA LEU A 290 11.98 -8.95 3.16
C LEU A 290 11.55 -7.75 4.01
N THR A 291 10.75 -6.86 3.42
CA THR A 291 10.22 -5.67 4.12
C THR A 291 9.20 -6.00 5.20
N VAL A 292 8.53 -7.16 5.09
CA VAL A 292 7.51 -7.63 6.03
C VAL A 292 7.99 -7.66 7.50
N LEU A 293 9.30 -7.80 7.73
CA LEU A 293 9.90 -7.78 9.07
C LEU A 293 9.55 -6.47 9.83
N GLU A 294 9.49 -5.35 9.10
CA GLU A 294 9.30 -4.00 9.65
C GLU A 294 7.90 -3.43 9.35
N THR A 295 7.21 -3.97 8.34
CA THR A 295 5.92 -3.45 7.89
C THR A 295 4.75 -4.32 8.30
N GLY A 296 4.96 -5.61 8.56
CA GLY A 296 3.90 -6.60 8.49
C GLY A 296 3.38 -6.81 7.05
N ASN A 297 2.43 -7.72 6.91
CA ASN A 297 1.74 -8.06 5.68
C ASN A 297 0.81 -6.92 5.25
N THR A 298 1.12 -6.30 4.13
CA THR A 298 0.33 -5.23 3.52
C THR A 298 -0.58 -5.75 2.39
N TYR A 299 -0.90 -7.06 2.40
CA TYR A 299 -1.73 -7.76 1.42
C TYR A 299 -1.41 -7.36 -0.03
N ALA A 300 -2.34 -6.74 -0.77
CA ALA A 300 -2.17 -6.38 -2.17
C ALA A 300 -0.98 -5.44 -2.44
N ALA A 301 -0.53 -4.70 -1.42
CA ALA A 301 0.65 -3.84 -1.52
C ALA A 301 1.97 -4.57 -1.27
N SER A 302 1.97 -5.81 -0.78
CA SER A 302 3.18 -6.51 -0.33
C SER A 302 4.21 -6.71 -1.46
N THR A 303 3.80 -7.32 -2.58
CA THR A 303 4.71 -7.50 -3.73
C THR A 303 5.07 -6.16 -4.40
N PRO A 304 4.13 -5.24 -4.63
CA PRO A 304 4.45 -3.89 -5.11
C PRO A 304 5.47 -3.11 -4.24
N ILE A 305 5.35 -3.15 -2.91
CA ILE A 305 6.32 -2.53 -1.98
C ILE A 305 7.68 -3.23 -2.09
N ALA A 306 7.72 -4.55 -2.21
CA ALA A 306 8.96 -5.28 -2.38
C ALA A 306 9.66 -4.93 -3.71
N ILE A 307 8.90 -4.79 -4.80
CA ILE A 307 9.42 -4.27 -6.09
C ILE A 307 10.00 -2.87 -5.92
N ALA A 308 9.27 -1.95 -5.28
CA ALA A 308 9.77 -0.60 -5.02
C ALA A 308 11.06 -0.60 -4.18
N THR A 309 11.15 -1.49 -3.18
CA THR A 309 12.35 -1.66 -2.33
C THR A 309 13.56 -2.10 -3.14
N ILE A 310 13.35 -2.98 -4.13
CA ILE A 310 14.40 -3.42 -5.05
C ILE A 310 14.80 -2.24 -5.96
N LEU A 311 13.84 -1.54 -6.57
CA LEU A 311 14.10 -0.41 -7.49
C LEU A 311 14.85 0.76 -6.81
N ASP A 312 14.66 0.95 -5.51
CA ASP A 312 15.41 1.90 -4.69
C ASP A 312 16.93 1.60 -4.64
N LYS A 313 17.35 0.37 -4.96
CA LYS A 313 18.76 -0.08 -4.86
C LYS A 313 19.33 -0.70 -6.14
N ALA A 314 18.52 -1.33 -6.98
CA ALA A 314 18.94 -2.10 -8.15
C ALA A 314 19.74 -1.27 -9.15
N LYS A 315 20.52 -1.88 -10.03
CA LYS A 315 21.25 -1.18 -11.09
C LYS A 315 20.47 -1.27 -12.40
N ALA A 316 20.67 -0.29 -13.28
CA ALA A 316 20.14 -0.39 -14.63
C ALA A 316 20.69 -1.65 -15.32
N GLY A 317 19.81 -2.45 -15.90
CA GLY A 317 20.16 -3.74 -16.47
C GLY A 317 19.91 -4.92 -15.55
N ASP A 318 19.64 -4.75 -14.26
CA ASP A 318 19.29 -5.88 -13.38
C ASP A 318 17.93 -6.48 -13.79
N ASP A 319 17.80 -7.79 -13.68
CA ASP A 319 16.56 -8.56 -13.79
C ASP A 319 15.96 -8.82 -12.39
N ILE A 320 14.65 -8.61 -12.29
CA ILE A 320 13.88 -8.80 -11.06
C ILE A 320 12.80 -9.84 -11.34
N LEU A 321 12.78 -10.89 -10.52
CA LEU A 321 11.65 -11.80 -10.40
C LEU A 321 10.79 -11.39 -9.21
N ALA A 322 9.54 -11.01 -9.45
CA ALA A 322 8.57 -10.70 -8.41
C ALA A 322 7.36 -11.61 -8.53
N VAL A 323 7.16 -12.51 -7.56
CA VAL A 323 6.05 -13.47 -7.56
C VAL A 323 5.00 -13.05 -6.53
N SER A 324 3.83 -12.64 -6.98
CA SER A 324 2.73 -12.23 -6.12
C SER A 324 1.72 -13.34 -5.96
N TYR A 325 1.30 -13.60 -4.73
CA TYR A 325 0.36 -14.66 -4.37
C TYR A 325 -0.88 -14.04 -3.71
N GLY A 326 -2.05 -14.56 -4.05
CA GLY A 326 -3.30 -14.29 -3.37
C GLY A 326 -4.02 -15.60 -3.11
N SER A 327 -4.48 -15.81 -1.88
CA SER A 327 -5.27 -16.97 -1.49
C SER A 327 -6.58 -17.09 -2.28
N GLY A 328 -7.07 -18.32 -2.48
CA GLY A 328 -8.18 -18.60 -3.40
C GLY A 328 -7.94 -19.64 -4.51
N ALA A 329 -6.76 -19.86 -5.09
CA ALA A 329 -5.53 -19.07 -5.11
C ALA A 329 -5.17 -18.64 -6.54
N TYR A 330 -4.60 -17.45 -6.66
CA TYR A 330 -4.12 -16.90 -7.93
C TYR A 330 -2.80 -16.16 -7.73
N THR A 331 -1.82 -16.53 -8.54
CA THR A 331 -0.43 -16.08 -8.45
C THR A 331 0.05 -15.55 -9.78
N ILE A 332 0.89 -14.51 -9.75
CA ILE A 332 1.54 -13.95 -10.93
C ILE A 332 3.05 -13.87 -10.68
N ALA A 333 3.84 -14.54 -11.50
CA ALA A 333 5.29 -14.34 -11.58
C ALA A 333 5.59 -13.25 -12.62
N THR A 334 6.21 -12.17 -12.17
CA THR A 334 6.52 -11.00 -13.00
C THR A 334 8.02 -10.88 -13.22
N TRP A 335 8.44 -10.80 -14.47
CA TRP A 335 9.81 -10.49 -14.85
C TRP A 335 9.92 -9.00 -15.22
N LEU A 336 10.71 -8.26 -14.44
CA LEU A 336 11.06 -6.87 -14.72
C LEU A 336 12.53 -6.74 -15.12
N LYS A 337 12.82 -5.91 -16.13
CA LYS A 337 14.18 -5.48 -16.47
C LYS A 337 14.37 -4.02 -16.05
N VAL A 338 15.30 -3.73 -15.16
CA VAL A 338 15.54 -2.36 -14.68
C VAL A 338 16.08 -1.48 -15.82
N GLY A 339 15.41 -0.37 -16.06
CA GLY A 339 15.72 0.59 -17.11
C GLY A 339 16.72 1.66 -16.67
N LYS A 340 17.38 2.31 -17.63
CA LYS A 340 18.40 3.35 -17.37
C LYS A 340 17.85 4.58 -16.64
N GLU A 341 16.55 4.88 -16.80
CA GLU A 341 15.92 6.04 -16.16
C GLU A 341 15.92 5.97 -14.63
N ILE A 342 16.09 4.78 -14.05
CA ILE A 342 16.18 4.64 -12.59
C ILE A 342 17.31 5.52 -12.02
N ASN A 343 18.42 5.67 -12.74
CA ASN A 343 19.57 6.46 -12.29
C ASN A 343 19.25 7.96 -12.15
N LYS A 344 18.30 8.46 -12.95
CA LYS A 344 17.85 9.86 -12.93
C LYS A 344 16.68 10.07 -11.98
N LYS A 345 15.74 9.12 -11.94
CA LYS A 345 14.45 9.27 -11.25
C LYS A 345 14.47 8.80 -9.80
N ARG A 346 15.41 7.92 -9.41
CA ARG A 346 15.52 7.45 -8.02
C ARG A 346 15.74 8.63 -7.07
N LYS A 347 15.15 8.57 -5.88
CA LYS A 347 15.21 9.59 -4.82
C LYS A 347 14.54 10.94 -5.17
N THR A 348 13.82 11.05 -6.29
CA THR A 348 12.96 12.22 -6.56
C THR A 348 11.73 12.26 -5.64
N VAL A 349 11.35 11.11 -5.08
CA VAL A 349 10.33 10.91 -4.05
C VAL A 349 10.89 9.98 -2.97
N MET A 350 10.18 9.87 -1.84
CA MET A 350 10.57 8.95 -0.77
C MET A 350 10.60 7.50 -1.22
N GLY A 351 11.68 6.80 -0.85
CA GLY A 351 11.79 5.36 -1.00
C GLY A 351 11.19 4.61 0.18
N VAL A 352 11.14 3.28 0.08
CA VAL A 352 10.55 2.40 1.11
C VAL A 352 11.29 2.56 2.45
N GLN A 353 12.62 2.65 2.40
CA GLN A 353 13.43 2.78 3.60
C GLN A 353 13.26 4.13 4.31
N ASP A 354 12.87 5.18 3.60
CA ASP A 354 12.55 6.47 4.23
C ASP A 354 11.28 6.36 5.09
N TYR A 355 10.26 5.65 4.59
CA TYR A 355 9.05 5.34 5.34
C TYR A 355 9.29 4.41 6.54
N ILE A 356 10.19 3.43 6.41
CA ILE A 356 10.54 2.52 7.52
C ILE A 356 11.29 3.27 8.63
N ARG A 357 12.27 4.12 8.26
CA ARG A 357 13.11 4.85 9.23
C ARG A 357 12.36 5.91 10.00
N ARG A 358 11.36 6.56 9.40
CA ARG A 358 10.60 7.64 10.05
C ARG A 358 9.58 7.15 11.07
N ARG A 359 9.50 5.84 11.32
CA ARG A 359 8.45 5.25 12.15
C ARG A 359 8.31 5.92 13.51
N LYS A 360 7.10 5.93 14.03
CA LYS A 360 6.79 6.28 15.42
C LYS A 360 6.19 5.07 16.12
N GLU A 361 6.81 4.63 17.20
CA GLU A 361 6.30 3.49 17.95
C GLU A 361 5.11 3.90 18.83
N ILE A 362 4.03 3.12 18.76
CA ILE A 362 2.84 3.29 19.58
C ILE A 362 2.75 2.20 20.64
N ASP A 363 2.13 2.52 21.77
CA ASP A 363 1.88 1.56 22.83
C ASP A 363 0.71 0.62 22.50
N PHE A 364 0.58 -0.45 23.29
CA PHE A 364 -0.49 -1.43 23.11
C PHE A 364 -1.90 -0.83 23.30
N LYS A 365 -2.03 0.19 24.16
CA LYS A 365 -3.33 0.84 24.43
C LYS A 365 -3.83 1.55 23.18
N THR A 366 -2.95 2.28 22.52
CA THR A 366 -3.22 3.01 21.27
C THR A 366 -3.52 2.03 20.13
N TYR A 367 -2.68 0.98 19.98
CA TYR A 367 -2.93 -0.11 19.04
C TYR A 367 -4.32 -0.75 19.22
N ALA A 368 -4.68 -1.11 20.47
CA ALA A 368 -5.97 -1.72 20.78
C ALA A 368 -7.14 -0.77 20.50
N ALA A 369 -6.98 0.53 20.74
CA ALA A 369 -7.99 1.55 20.42
C ALA A 369 -8.24 1.65 18.91
N TYR A 370 -7.17 1.66 18.09
CA TYR A 370 -7.30 1.70 16.63
C TYR A 370 -7.92 0.43 16.06
N LEU A 371 -7.55 -0.75 16.57
CA LEU A 371 -8.23 -1.98 16.19
C LEU A 371 -9.72 -1.93 16.51
N LYS A 372 -10.09 -1.45 17.70
CA LYS A 372 -11.50 -1.32 18.11
C LYS A 372 -12.29 -0.38 17.21
N GLU A 373 -11.73 0.77 16.82
CA GLU A 373 -12.35 1.67 15.84
C GLU A 373 -12.56 0.97 14.50
N ARG A 374 -11.51 0.28 14.03
CA ARG A 374 -11.47 -0.34 12.70
C ARG A 374 -12.46 -1.47 12.52
N ILE A 375 -12.58 -2.35 13.53
CA ILE A 375 -13.48 -3.52 13.54
C ILE A 375 -14.87 -3.19 14.11
N GLY A 376 -15.13 -1.93 14.49
CA GLY A 376 -16.44 -1.52 15.00
C GLY A 376 -17.53 -1.61 13.92
N ARG A 377 -18.69 -2.19 14.26
CA ARG A 377 -19.81 -2.41 13.30
C ARG A 377 -20.46 -1.13 12.78
N LYS A 378 -20.42 -0.03 13.54
CA LYS A 378 -21.07 1.24 13.16
C LYS A 378 -20.07 2.39 13.26
N LYS A 379 -19.72 2.95 12.11
CA LYS A 379 -18.78 4.07 11.96
C LYS A 379 -19.57 5.37 11.80
N ILE A 380 -19.93 5.97 12.93
CA ILE A 380 -20.76 7.18 12.95
C ILE A 380 -19.91 8.45 12.93
N ARG A 381 -18.82 8.44 13.71
CA ARG A 381 -17.93 9.58 13.87
C ARG A 381 -16.56 9.14 14.32
N LEU A 382 -15.53 9.87 13.89
CA LEU A 382 -14.15 9.67 14.32
C LEU A 382 -13.82 10.56 15.51
N GLU A 383 -13.66 9.92 16.66
CA GLU A 383 -13.18 10.57 17.87
C GLU A 383 -11.74 10.14 18.20
N TYR A 384 -10.80 11.06 18.04
CA TYR A 384 -9.40 10.89 18.43
C TYR A 384 -8.74 12.27 18.58
N PRO A 385 -7.63 12.41 19.32
CA PRO A 385 -6.92 13.69 19.42
C PRO A 385 -6.52 14.22 18.04
N ARG A 386 -6.96 15.43 17.70
CA ARG A 386 -6.65 16.13 16.45
C ARG A 386 -5.90 17.41 16.74
N ILE A 387 -4.78 17.57 16.04
CA ILE A 387 -3.98 18.78 16.13
C ILE A 387 -4.53 19.79 15.12
N VAL A 388 -4.76 21.02 15.56
CA VAL A 388 -5.28 22.13 14.77
C VAL A 388 -4.32 23.30 14.86
N GLY A 389 -4.01 23.92 13.73
CA GLY A 389 -3.10 25.05 13.65
C GLY A 389 -3.39 25.97 12.47
N TYR A 390 -2.67 27.09 12.44
CA TYR A 390 -2.68 28.05 11.34
C TYR A 390 -1.42 27.90 10.52
N ILE A 391 -1.53 28.08 9.21
CA ILE A 391 -0.43 27.91 8.27
C ILE A 391 -0.19 29.13 7.38
N GLU A 392 1.01 29.23 6.80
CA GLU A 392 1.36 30.15 5.71
C GLU A 392 1.80 29.37 4.47
N PRO A 393 1.40 29.80 3.26
CA PRO A 393 1.75 29.10 2.03
C PRO A 393 3.26 29.15 1.73
N ILE A 394 3.81 28.03 1.23
CA ILE A 394 5.11 27.97 0.57
C ILE A 394 4.88 27.73 -0.92
N GLY A 395 5.21 28.74 -1.74
CA GLY A 395 5.01 28.68 -3.19
C GLY A 395 3.58 28.98 -3.61
N LYS A 396 3.25 28.63 -4.87
CA LYS A 396 1.98 29.01 -5.52
C LYS A 396 1.00 27.84 -5.74
N LYS A 397 1.43 26.60 -5.49
CA LYS A 397 0.58 25.42 -5.70
C LYS A 397 -0.45 25.33 -4.58
N SER A 398 -1.71 25.14 -4.96
CA SER A 398 -2.83 25.02 -4.04
C SER A 398 -3.81 23.96 -4.51
N ILE A 399 -4.66 23.55 -3.58
CA ILE A 399 -5.82 22.71 -3.80
C ILE A 399 -7.05 23.47 -3.31
N ASP A 400 -8.20 23.09 -3.84
CA ASP A 400 -9.46 23.66 -3.45
C ASP A 400 -10.29 22.63 -2.69
N VAL A 401 -11.02 23.12 -1.70
CA VAL A 401 -12.02 22.39 -0.92
C VAL A 401 -13.28 23.21 -0.93
N ILE A 402 -14.44 22.55 -1.04
CA ILE A 402 -15.73 23.24 -0.89
C ILE A 402 -16.38 22.80 0.41
N ILE A 403 -16.99 23.76 1.12
CA ILE A 403 -17.84 23.47 2.27
C ILE A 403 -19.23 24.02 2.00
N CYS A 404 -20.26 23.17 2.11
CA CYS A 404 -21.63 23.64 1.98
C CYS A 404 -22.04 24.43 3.22
N SER A 405 -22.57 25.65 3.04
CA SER A 405 -22.96 26.53 4.16
C SER A 405 -24.18 26.04 4.93
N SER A 406 -25.04 25.22 4.31
CA SER A 406 -26.24 24.66 4.93
C SER A 406 -25.95 23.33 5.64
N CYS A 407 -25.51 22.31 4.91
CA CYS A 407 -25.31 20.96 5.47
C CYS A 407 -23.90 20.72 6.03
N ASN A 408 -22.99 21.71 5.94
CA ASN A 408 -21.63 21.65 6.47
C ASN A 408 -20.74 20.53 5.90
N ARG A 409 -21.17 19.86 4.82
CA ARG A 409 -20.38 18.83 4.12
C ARG A 409 -19.15 19.43 3.48
N VAL A 410 -18.05 18.68 3.59
CA VAL A 410 -16.78 18.97 2.93
C VAL A 410 -16.70 18.17 1.64
N TYR A 411 -16.36 18.85 0.54
CA TYR A 411 -16.13 18.25 -0.76
C TYR A 411 -14.67 18.44 -1.15
N TYR A 412 -13.99 17.31 -1.21
CA TYR A 412 -12.66 17.16 -1.76
C TYR A 412 -12.67 15.87 -2.60
N PRO A 413 -12.37 15.93 -3.91
CA PRO A 413 -12.19 17.14 -4.71
C PRO A 413 -13.46 18.01 -4.79
N VAL A 414 -13.30 19.23 -5.29
CA VAL A 414 -14.40 20.19 -5.45
C VAL A 414 -15.47 19.72 -6.43
N ARG A 415 -16.68 20.25 -6.30
CA ARG A 415 -17.82 19.96 -7.16
C ARG A 415 -18.68 21.20 -7.38
N SER A 416 -19.48 21.20 -8.45
CA SER A 416 -20.32 22.34 -8.83
C SER A 416 -21.64 22.47 -8.04
N ARG A 417 -22.10 21.41 -7.37
CA ARG A 417 -23.36 21.38 -6.59
C ARG A 417 -23.26 20.49 -5.36
N CYS A 418 -24.09 20.71 -4.33
CA CYS A 418 -24.17 19.84 -3.16
C CYS A 418 -24.57 18.40 -3.55
N LEU A 419 -24.16 17.40 -2.76
CA LEU A 419 -24.57 16.00 -2.96
C LEU A 419 -26.04 15.78 -2.64
N ASN A 420 -26.56 16.47 -1.62
CA ASN A 420 -28.00 16.45 -1.35
C ASN A 420 -28.64 17.41 -2.36
N PHE A 421 -29.45 16.85 -3.25
CA PHE A 421 -30.08 17.58 -4.35
C PHE A 421 -30.96 18.72 -3.85
N GLU A 422 -31.63 18.54 -2.71
CA GLU A 422 -32.53 19.53 -2.12
C GLU A 422 -31.78 20.58 -1.28
N CYS A 423 -30.47 20.43 -1.10
CA CYS A 423 -29.71 21.37 -0.28
C CYS A 423 -29.53 22.70 -1.02
N THR A 424 -30.09 23.76 -0.43
CA THR A 424 -30.04 25.14 -0.93
C THR A 424 -28.83 25.93 -0.42
N GLY A 425 -27.91 25.28 0.29
CA GLY A 425 -26.72 25.92 0.83
C GLY A 425 -25.72 26.31 -0.25
N ASN A 426 -25.12 27.49 -0.09
CA ASN A 426 -24.02 27.95 -0.93
C ASN A 426 -22.78 27.05 -0.75
N LEU A 427 -21.97 26.95 -1.80
CA LEU A 427 -20.73 26.19 -1.81
C LEU A 427 -19.55 27.13 -1.58
N ASP A 428 -19.10 27.22 -0.34
CA ASP A 428 -18.01 28.09 0.06
C ASP A 428 -16.68 27.44 -0.34
N LYS A 429 -15.96 28.06 -1.28
CA LYS A 429 -14.67 27.59 -1.76
C LYS A 429 -13.55 28.07 -0.83
N ILE A 430 -12.72 27.13 -0.38
CA ILE A 430 -11.52 27.37 0.43
C ILE A 430 -10.30 26.87 -0.36
N THR A 431 -9.33 27.74 -0.56
CA THR A 431 -8.07 27.40 -1.24
C THR A 431 -6.96 27.21 -0.21
N LEU A 432 -6.32 26.05 -0.25
CA LEU A 432 -5.30 25.60 0.69
C LEU A 432 -3.98 25.31 -0.05
N PRO A 433 -2.82 25.75 0.47
CA PRO A 433 -1.55 25.53 -0.21
C PRO A 433 -1.08 24.07 -0.09
N THR A 434 -0.47 23.51 -1.13
CA THR A 434 0.04 22.12 -1.07
C THR A 434 1.27 21.96 -0.19
N LYS A 435 2.00 23.07 0.04
CA LYS A 435 3.13 23.19 0.97
C LYS A 435 2.96 24.44 1.79
N ALA A 436 3.30 24.38 3.08
CA ALA A 436 3.07 25.46 4.00
C ALA A 436 4.12 25.50 5.12
N ARG A 437 4.17 26.57 5.91
CA ARG A 437 4.81 26.56 7.24
C ARG A 437 3.76 26.68 8.33
N LEU A 438 4.03 26.05 9.46
CA LEU A 438 3.23 26.26 10.66
C LEU A 438 3.41 27.68 11.19
N LYS A 439 2.34 28.48 11.30
CA LYS A 439 2.38 29.77 12.00
C LYS A 439 2.32 29.58 13.51
N LYS A 440 1.27 28.90 13.98
CA LYS A 440 1.03 28.58 15.39
C LYS A 440 -0.01 27.48 15.52
N LEU A 441 0.00 26.78 16.64
CA LEU A 441 -1.08 25.86 17.02
C LEU A 441 -2.27 26.62 17.59
N CYS A 442 -3.47 26.05 17.46
CA CYS A 442 -4.66 26.57 18.10
C CYS A 442 -4.58 26.36 19.63
N PRO A 443 -5.07 27.30 20.46
CA PRO A 443 -5.07 27.12 21.91
C PRO A 443 -5.91 25.92 22.38
N ARG A 444 -6.97 25.60 21.63
CA ARG A 444 -7.85 24.46 21.91
C ARG A 444 -7.75 23.45 20.78
N GLN A 445 -7.28 22.25 21.13
CA GLN A 445 -7.23 21.11 20.23
C GLN A 445 -8.59 20.41 20.18
N GLN A 446 -8.86 19.70 19.09
CA GLN A 446 -10.15 19.07 18.84
C GLN A 446 -10.06 17.56 19.04
N ARG A 447 -11.16 16.92 19.43
CA ARG A 447 -11.29 15.45 19.41
C ARG A 447 -12.16 14.95 18.27
N ILE A 448 -12.98 15.84 17.73
CA ILE A 448 -13.97 15.50 16.74
C ILE A 448 -13.95 16.52 15.63
N PHE A 449 -14.20 16.05 14.41
CA PHE A 449 -14.15 16.88 13.23
C PHE A 449 -15.25 17.95 13.26
N ASN A 450 -14.88 19.15 12.82
CA ASN A 450 -15.77 20.28 12.61
C ASN A 450 -15.32 21.00 11.33
N SER A 451 -16.22 21.13 10.35
CA SER A 451 -15.90 21.78 9.07
C SER A 451 -15.68 23.30 9.20
N ASN A 452 -16.18 23.94 10.26
CA ASN A 452 -15.89 25.34 10.54
C ASN A 452 -14.41 25.60 10.82
N THR A 453 -13.64 24.58 11.24
CA THR A 453 -12.18 24.68 11.39
C THR A 453 -11.54 25.20 10.10
N LEU A 454 -11.89 24.59 8.95
CA LEU A 454 -11.36 25.03 7.66
C LEU A 454 -11.89 26.43 7.27
N LYS A 455 -13.17 26.74 7.54
CA LYS A 455 -13.76 28.07 7.27
C LYS A 455 -13.03 29.20 8.03
N ASN A 456 -12.51 28.89 9.22
CA ASN A 456 -11.78 29.84 10.06
C ASN A 456 -10.30 30.01 9.64
N GLY A 457 -9.87 29.38 8.54
CA GLY A 457 -8.48 29.40 8.09
C GLY A 457 -7.54 28.51 8.92
N GLU A 458 -8.10 27.61 9.72
CA GLU A 458 -7.35 26.60 10.48
C GLU A 458 -7.24 25.31 9.67
N VAL A 459 -6.23 24.50 9.97
CA VAL A 459 -6.00 23.21 9.31
C VAL A 459 -5.73 22.12 10.32
N PHE A 460 -6.05 20.87 9.95
CA PHE A 460 -5.71 19.70 10.73
C PHE A 460 -4.28 19.26 10.43
N ILE A 461 -3.50 18.99 11.48
CA ILE A 461 -2.15 18.47 11.42
C ILE A 461 -2.15 17.01 11.86
N VAL A 462 -1.50 16.15 11.09
CA VAL A 462 -1.41 14.69 11.27
C VAL A 462 0.07 14.26 11.22
N ASP A 463 0.33 13.00 11.56
CA ASP A 463 1.66 12.38 11.52
C ASP A 463 2.71 13.15 12.38
N ALA A 464 2.28 13.76 13.49
CA ALA A 464 3.14 14.47 14.44
C ALA A 464 2.46 14.58 15.82
N ASP A 465 3.25 14.70 16.89
CA ASP A 465 2.78 15.12 18.20
C ASP A 465 2.89 16.65 18.36
N VAL A 466 2.15 17.19 19.32
CA VAL A 466 2.08 18.63 19.59
C VAL A 466 3.45 19.24 19.91
N ASP A 467 4.30 18.51 20.63
CA ASP A 467 5.65 18.93 21.03
C ASP A 467 6.66 18.96 19.87
N GLU A 468 6.38 18.23 18.79
CA GLU A 468 7.18 18.24 17.55
C GLU A 468 6.88 19.47 16.68
N LEU A 469 5.76 20.16 16.91
CA LEU A 469 5.20 21.20 16.04
C LEU A 469 5.58 22.61 16.49
N LYS A 470 6.81 23.01 16.16
CA LYS A 470 7.31 24.38 16.38
C LYS A 470 6.91 25.33 15.24
N PRO A 471 6.68 26.63 15.51
CA PRO A 471 6.48 27.63 14.46
C PRO A 471 7.59 27.56 13.40
N LYS A 472 7.21 27.83 12.14
CA LYS A 472 8.03 27.78 10.92
C LYS A 472 8.42 26.38 10.41
N ILE A 473 8.03 25.28 11.07
CA ILE A 473 8.23 23.95 10.50
C ILE A 473 7.51 23.85 9.15
N GLU A 474 8.17 23.27 8.14
CA GLU A 474 7.56 23.06 6.83
C GLU A 474 6.59 21.88 6.89
N LEU A 475 5.42 22.08 6.32
CA LEU A 475 4.32 21.13 6.25
C LEU A 475 3.95 20.86 4.80
N GLU A 476 3.56 19.61 4.53
CA GLU A 476 3.02 19.20 3.24
C GLU A 476 1.57 18.73 3.39
N CYS A 477 0.78 18.98 2.35
CA CYS A 477 -0.61 18.55 2.30
C CYS A 477 -0.71 17.05 2.02
N VAL A 478 -1.57 16.37 2.75
CA VAL A 478 -1.89 14.94 2.60
C VAL A 478 -3.40 14.74 2.62
N THR A 479 -3.88 13.73 1.89
CA THR A 479 -5.30 13.35 1.93
C THR A 479 -5.53 12.42 3.12
N ARG A 480 -6.53 12.74 3.95
CA ARG A 480 -6.93 11.94 5.10
C ARG A 480 -8.44 11.80 5.17
N ARG A 481 -8.88 10.78 5.91
CA ARG A 481 -10.25 10.66 6.36
C ARG A 481 -10.49 11.67 7.49
N LEU A 482 -11.37 12.63 7.24
CA LEU A 482 -11.75 13.66 8.19
C LEU A 482 -12.80 13.14 9.17
N ASP A 483 -13.87 12.52 8.68
CA ASP A 483 -14.95 11.96 9.50
C ASP A 483 -15.83 10.97 8.70
N TYR A 484 -16.87 10.45 9.34
CA TYR A 484 -17.99 9.77 8.67
C TYR A 484 -19.25 10.66 8.71
N GLU A 485 -20.11 10.54 7.71
CA GLU A 485 -21.42 11.19 7.67
C GLU A 485 -22.50 10.26 8.21
N GLY A 486 -22.86 10.45 9.49
CA GLY A 486 -24.00 9.78 10.11
C GLY A 486 -23.86 8.25 10.19
N SER A 487 -25.00 7.56 10.33
CA SER A 487 -25.02 6.10 10.40
C SER A 487 -24.82 5.40 9.07
N ASP A 488 -25.01 6.12 7.97
CA ASP A 488 -25.19 5.56 6.63
C ASP A 488 -23.87 5.52 5.84
N GLY A 489 -22.79 6.00 6.44
CA GLY A 489 -21.44 5.54 6.13
C GLY A 489 -20.70 6.26 5.00
N LEU A 490 -21.13 7.46 4.57
CA LEU A 490 -20.30 8.25 3.64
C LEU A 490 -19.04 8.72 4.37
N ILE A 491 -17.89 8.48 3.77
CA ILE A 491 -16.60 8.89 4.29
C ILE A 491 -16.29 10.30 3.80
N ILE A 492 -15.99 11.20 4.74
CA ILE A 492 -15.57 12.56 4.45
C ILE A 492 -14.05 12.56 4.35
N TYR A 493 -13.52 12.71 3.14
CA TYR A 493 -12.10 12.93 2.91
C TYR A 493 -11.79 14.41 2.79
N GLY A 494 -10.54 14.78 3.07
CA GLY A 494 -10.07 16.13 2.86
C GLY A 494 -8.59 16.30 3.15
N PRO A 495 -8.07 17.50 2.92
CA PRO A 495 -6.68 17.80 3.16
C PRO A 495 -6.38 17.98 4.65
N CYS A 496 -5.31 17.33 5.08
CA CYS A 496 -4.60 17.57 6.32
C CYS A 496 -3.16 17.96 5.99
N TYR A 497 -2.39 18.37 7.00
CA TYR A 497 -0.98 18.71 6.86
C TYR A 497 -0.13 17.83 7.75
N ARG A 498 1.08 17.51 7.33
CA ARG A 498 2.08 16.85 8.18
C ARG A 498 3.44 17.51 8.03
N PRO A 499 4.38 17.33 8.96
CA PRO A 499 5.77 17.73 8.75
C PRO A 499 6.31 17.20 7.43
N SER A 500 6.87 18.11 6.62
CA SER A 500 7.43 17.77 5.31
C SER A 500 8.63 16.84 5.46
N PHE A 501 8.75 15.88 4.54
CA PHE A 501 9.85 14.91 4.57
C PHE A 501 11.20 15.44 4.10
N ILE A 502 11.20 16.57 3.40
CA ILE A 502 12.40 17.12 2.76
C ILE A 502 13.34 17.63 3.84
N ARG A 503 14.26 16.77 4.29
CA ARG A 503 15.56 17.23 4.78
C ARG A 503 16.30 17.77 3.57
N LYS A 504 16.58 19.08 3.58
CA LYS A 504 17.51 19.70 2.63
C LYS A 504 18.88 19.07 2.74
#